data_AF-A0A955QV59-F1
#
_entry.id   AF-A0A955QV59-F1
#
_cell.length_a   1.000
_cell.length_b   1.000
_cell.length_c   1.000
_cell.angle_alpha   90.00
_cell.angle_beta   90.00
_cell.angle_gamma   90.00
#
_symmetry.space_group_name_H-M   'P 1'
#
loop_
_entity.id
_entity.type
_entity.pdbx_description
1 polymer ?
#
loop_
_entity_poly.entity_id
_entity_poly.type
_entity_poly.pdbx_seq_one_letter_code
_entity_poly.pdbx_strand_id
1 'polypeptide(L)'
;MTDLFSAVFQRPNFLTFVIIFLWGFYIMVTRYNLVKKLVGMYLLQTSVIFFLVSISAKKNSTAPILLSTTEPVQAINYANPLPHVLTLTAIVVGVATLGVALALCAAIYRRYGSLDEEEILKKLE
;
A
#
# COMPACT_ATOMS: atom_id res chain seq x y z
N MET A 1 -2.64 -5.91 31.35
CA MET A 1 -2.69 -4.71 30.48
C MET A 1 -1.30 -4.24 30.06
N THR A 2 -0.32 -4.27 30.96
CA THR A 2 1.10 -3.96 30.67
C THR A 2 1.74 -4.92 29.65
N ASP A 3 1.37 -6.20 29.66
CA ASP A 3 1.89 -7.20 28.70
C ASP A 3 1.39 -7.01 27.27
N LEU A 4 0.19 -6.42 27.10
CA LEU A 4 -0.34 -6.08 25.78
C LEU A 4 0.44 -4.91 25.18
N PHE A 5 0.72 -3.87 25.99
CA PHE A 5 1.49 -2.72 25.54
C PHE A 5 2.95 -3.09 25.19
N SER A 6 3.57 -3.99 25.96
CA SER A 6 4.93 -4.47 25.66
C SER A 6 4.96 -5.37 24.41
N ALA A 7 3.94 -6.21 24.20
CA ALA A 7 3.80 -7.03 23.00
C ALA A 7 3.57 -6.18 21.72
N VAL A 8 2.79 -5.10 21.83
CA VAL A 8 2.59 -4.14 20.72
C VAL A 8 3.90 -3.43 20.36
N PHE A 9 4.70 -3.04 21.36
CA PHE A 9 5.99 -2.39 21.12
C PHE A 9 7.09 -3.35 20.63
N GLN A 10 6.93 -4.66 20.80
CA GLN A 10 7.89 -5.66 20.30
C GLN A 10 7.93 -5.76 18.77
N ARG A 11 6.90 -5.29 18.05
CA ARG A 11 6.85 -5.35 16.57
C ARG A 11 6.48 -3.99 15.96
N PRO A 12 7.42 -3.03 15.90
CA PRO A 12 7.15 -1.67 15.41
C PRO A 12 6.61 -1.66 13.97
N ASN A 13 7.06 -2.59 13.11
CA ASN A 13 6.58 -2.69 11.72
C ASN A 13 5.08 -2.96 11.64
N PHE A 14 4.53 -3.81 12.51
CA PHE A 14 3.09 -4.10 12.49
C PHE A 14 2.26 -2.90 12.96
N LEU A 15 2.76 -2.17 13.96
CA LEU A 15 2.08 -0.97 14.46
C LEU A 15 2.04 0.12 13.37
N THR A 16 3.16 0.35 12.69
CA THR A 16 3.24 1.30 11.57
C THR A 16 2.26 0.95 10.46
N PHE A 17 2.14 -0.33 10.09
CA PHE A 17 1.14 -0.79 9.12
C PHE A 17 -0.28 -0.39 9.55
N VAL A 18 -0.69 -0.74 10.78
CA VAL A 18 -2.05 -0.50 11.27
C VAL A 18 -2.37 0.99 11.27
N ILE A 19 -1.44 1.84 11.73
CA ILE A 19 -1.64 3.29 11.77
C ILE A 19 -1.86 3.85 10.36
N ILE A 20 -0.99 3.51 9.40
CA ILE A 20 -1.11 4.02 8.02
C ILE A 20 -2.38 3.48 7.35
N PHE A 21 -2.72 2.21 7.58
CA PHE A 21 -3.91 1.58 7.02
C PHE A 21 -5.19 2.28 7.50
N LEU A 22 -5.35 2.45 8.81
CA LEU A 22 -6.52 3.11 9.39
C LEU A 22 -6.60 4.58 8.98
N TRP A 23 -5.47 5.27 8.89
CA TRP A 23 -5.44 6.67 8.48
C TRP A 23 -5.80 6.84 7.00
N GLY A 24 -5.26 5.99 6.12
CA GLY A 24 -5.63 5.96 4.70
C GLY A 24 -7.11 5.67 4.50
N PHE A 25 -7.64 4.67 5.21
CA PHE A 25 -9.07 4.35 5.20
C PHE A 25 -9.94 5.50 5.69
N TYR A 26 -9.55 6.16 6.79
CA TYR A 26 -10.26 7.32 7.33
C TYR A 26 -10.34 8.48 6.32
N ILE A 27 -9.23 8.80 5.66
CA ILE A 27 -9.17 9.86 4.63
C ILE A 27 -10.09 9.50 3.44
N MET A 28 -10.05 8.23 3.01
CA MET A 28 -10.84 7.74 1.88
C MET A 28 -12.35 7.87 2.11
N VAL A 29 -12.82 7.60 3.34
CA VAL A 29 -14.25 7.65 3.68
C VAL A 29 -14.72 9.08 3.99
N THR A 30 -13.92 9.88 4.70
CA THR A 30 -14.39 11.14 5.30
C THR A 30 -14.34 12.33 4.35
N ARG A 31 -13.55 12.28 3.27
CA ARG A 31 -13.32 13.44 2.40
C ARG A 31 -14.24 13.43 1.20
N TYR A 32 -15.02 14.50 0.98
CA TYR A 32 -15.88 14.67 -0.21
C TYR A 32 -15.11 14.95 -1.51
N ASN A 33 -13.92 15.54 -1.40
CA ASN A 33 -13.08 15.82 -2.57
C ASN A 33 -12.46 14.51 -3.12
N LEU A 34 -12.71 14.22 -4.39
CA LEU A 34 -12.28 12.98 -5.05
C LEU A 34 -10.77 12.77 -5.01
N VAL A 35 -9.96 13.83 -5.17
CA VAL A 35 -8.49 13.73 -5.12
C VAL A 35 -8.01 13.32 -3.73
N LYS A 36 -8.64 13.87 -2.67
CA LYS A 36 -8.31 13.49 -1.29
C LYS A 36 -8.69 12.04 -1.01
N LYS A 37 -9.80 11.54 -1.57
CA LYS A 37 -10.14 10.10 -1.50
C LYS A 37 -9.09 9.23 -2.17
N LEU A 38 -8.58 9.63 -3.35
CA LEU A 38 -7.51 8.91 -4.05
C LEU A 38 -6.21 8.86 -3.26
N VAL A 39 -5.84 9.94 -2.57
CA VAL A 39 -4.68 9.94 -1.65
C VAL A 39 -4.88 8.95 -0.51
N GLY A 40 -6.08 8.90 0.08
CA GLY A 40 -6.43 7.91 1.10
C GLY A 40 -6.31 6.47 0.59
N MET A 41 -6.81 6.20 -0.61
CA MET A 41 -6.69 4.89 -1.29
C MET A 41 -5.24 4.50 -1.54
N TYR A 42 -4.40 5.43 -1.98
CA TYR A 42 -2.97 5.18 -2.21
C TYR A 42 -2.21 4.88 -0.90
N LEU A 43 -2.52 5.58 0.19
CA LEU A 43 -1.98 5.30 1.52
C LEU A 43 -2.38 3.91 2.01
N LEU A 44 -3.64 3.52 1.81
CA LEU A 44 -4.14 2.19 2.16
C LEU A 44 -3.35 1.12 1.39
N GLN A 45 -3.20 1.24 0.07
CA GLN A 45 -2.42 0.29 -0.72
C GLN A 45 -0.95 0.20 -0.27
N THR A 46 -0.33 1.35 -0.02
CA THR A 46 1.07 1.41 0.46
C THR A 46 1.24 0.70 1.80
N SER A 47 0.25 0.82 2.70
CA SER A 47 0.28 0.11 3.98
C SER A 47 0.24 -1.42 3.82
N VAL A 48 -0.60 -1.94 2.91
CA VAL A 48 -0.68 -3.38 2.63
C VAL A 48 0.61 -3.91 2.02
N ILE A 49 1.22 -3.13 1.11
CA ILE A 49 2.56 -3.44 0.56
C ILE A 49 3.60 -3.49 1.67
N PHE A 50 3.61 -2.50 2.57
CA PHE A 50 4.53 -2.48 3.71
C PHE A 50 4.34 -3.69 4.64
N PHE A 51 3.10 -4.13 4.84
CA PHE A 51 2.79 -5.35 5.59
C PHE A 51 3.37 -6.61 4.90
N LEU A 52 3.18 -6.76 3.58
CA LEU A 52 3.73 -7.89 2.82
C LEU A 52 5.26 -7.96 2.89
N VAL A 53 5.93 -6.82 2.80
CA VAL A 53 7.40 -6.75 2.94
C VAL A 53 7.82 -7.11 4.37
N SER A 54 7.10 -6.62 5.36
CA SER A 54 7.41 -6.84 6.78
C SER A 54 7.31 -8.31 7.19
N ILE A 55 6.35 -9.08 6.65
CA ILE A 55 6.23 -10.52 6.91
C ILE A 55 7.26 -11.35 6.14
N SER A 56 7.78 -10.82 5.04
CA SER A 56 8.77 -11.51 4.19
C SER A 56 10.21 -11.34 4.67
N ALA A 57 10.46 -10.34 5.53
CA ALA A 57 11.80 -10.02 5.99
C ALA A 57 12.37 -11.16 6.86
N LYS A 58 13.48 -11.75 6.40
CA LYS A 58 14.22 -12.79 7.13
C LYS A 58 15.55 -12.25 7.62
N LYS A 59 15.93 -12.59 8.85
CA LYS A 59 17.21 -12.15 9.45
C LYS A 59 18.36 -12.93 8.81
N ASN A 60 19.45 -12.23 8.47
CA ASN A 60 20.65 -12.81 7.85
C ASN A 60 20.42 -13.48 6.48
N SER A 61 19.43 -13.04 5.71
CA SER A 61 19.18 -13.54 4.35
C SER A 61 19.70 -12.59 3.27
N THR A 62 20.28 -13.14 2.21
CA THR A 62 20.68 -12.44 0.98
C THR A 62 19.50 -12.34 0.00
N ALA A 63 19.56 -11.37 -0.93
CA ALA A 63 18.61 -11.23 -2.02
C ALA A 63 18.45 -12.55 -2.81
N PRO A 64 17.24 -12.90 -3.29
CA PRO A 64 16.96 -14.17 -3.98
C PRO A 64 17.50 -14.15 -5.43
N ILE A 65 18.81 -13.99 -5.56
CA ILE A 65 19.55 -13.95 -6.82
C ILE A 65 20.61 -15.04 -6.72
N LEU A 66 20.54 -16.01 -7.62
CA LEU A 66 21.55 -17.06 -7.68
C LEU A 66 22.84 -16.45 -8.24
N LEU A 67 23.88 -16.37 -7.42
CA LEU A 67 25.22 -16.06 -7.90
C LEU A 67 25.86 -17.37 -8.37
N SER A 68 26.46 -17.35 -9.56
CA SER A 68 27.21 -18.48 -10.13
C SER A 68 28.51 -18.68 -9.34
N THR A 69 28.39 -19.29 -8.17
CA THR A 69 29.51 -19.75 -7.34
C THR A 69 29.56 -21.27 -7.40
N THR A 70 30.75 -21.84 -7.43
CA THR A 70 31.03 -23.28 -7.52
C THR A 70 30.48 -24.09 -6.32
N GLU A 71 29.97 -23.42 -5.29
CA GLU A 71 29.43 -24.04 -4.09
C GLU A 71 27.94 -24.42 -4.20
N PRO A 72 27.50 -25.50 -3.53
CA PRO A 72 26.10 -25.91 -3.52
C PRO A 72 25.20 -24.82 -2.91
N VAL A 73 24.11 -24.50 -3.61
CA VAL A 73 23.16 -23.46 -3.20
C VAL A 73 22.48 -23.83 -1.88
N GLN A 74 22.75 -23.05 -0.84
CA GLN A 74 22.08 -23.18 0.46
C GLN A 74 20.82 -22.29 0.49
N ALA A 75 19.65 -22.88 0.25
CA ALA A 75 18.37 -22.18 0.23
C ALA A 75 18.06 -21.40 1.52
N ILE A 76 18.63 -21.80 2.65
CA ILE A 76 18.43 -21.14 3.95
C ILE A 76 19.03 -19.72 4.00
N ASN A 77 20.01 -19.41 3.14
CA ASN A 77 20.66 -18.09 3.13
C ASN A 77 19.91 -17.07 2.29
N TYR A 78 18.85 -17.46 1.58
CA TYR A 78 18.10 -16.58 0.70
C TYR A 78 16.78 -16.09 1.34
N ALA A 79 16.38 -14.87 0.97
CA ALA A 79 15.07 -14.34 1.28
C ALA A 79 13.99 -15.05 0.46
N ASN A 80 12.74 -15.06 0.95
CA ASN A 80 11.64 -15.69 0.22
C ASN A 80 11.33 -14.88 -1.06
N PRO A 81 11.44 -15.46 -2.27
CA PRO A 81 11.16 -14.73 -3.51
C PRO A 81 9.66 -14.46 -3.71
N LEU A 82 8.76 -15.24 -3.08
CA LEU A 82 7.32 -15.14 -3.33
C LEU A 82 6.76 -13.77 -2.93
N PRO A 83 6.98 -13.25 -1.70
CA PRO A 83 6.43 -11.96 -1.32
C PRO A 83 7.08 -10.79 -2.06
N HIS A 84 8.34 -10.92 -2.50
CA HIS A 84 9.01 -9.92 -3.32
C HIS A 84 8.29 -9.72 -4.67
N VAL A 85 7.95 -10.82 -5.35
CA VAL A 85 7.22 -10.75 -6.62
C VAL A 85 5.80 -10.24 -6.41
N LEU A 86 5.08 -10.73 -5.40
CA LEU A 86 3.72 -10.26 -5.07
C LEU A 86 3.69 -8.76 -4.73
N THR A 87 4.74 -8.24 -4.10
CA THR A 87 4.84 -6.81 -3.80
C THR A 87 5.09 -5.99 -5.06
N LEU A 88 6.00 -6.44 -5.94
CA LEU A 88 6.28 -5.75 -7.19
C LEU A 88 5.05 -5.66 -8.09
N THR A 89 4.27 -6.75 -8.20
CA THR A 89 3.01 -6.74 -8.96
C THR A 89 1.99 -5.80 -8.34
N ALA A 90 1.85 -5.79 -7.01
CA ALA A 90 0.95 -4.88 -6.31
C ALA A 90 1.32 -3.40 -6.54
N ILE A 91 2.61 -3.05 -6.57
CA ILE A 91 3.06 -1.67 -6.84
C ILE A 91 2.65 -1.24 -8.25
N VAL A 92 2.91 -2.07 -9.27
CA VAL A 92 2.59 -1.75 -10.67
C VAL A 92 1.09 -1.57 -10.86
N VAL A 93 0.28 -2.47 -10.30
CA VAL A 93 -1.19 -2.35 -10.33
C VAL A 93 -1.65 -1.06 -9.65
N GLY A 94 -1.04 -0.68 -8.52
CA GLY A 94 -1.37 0.57 -7.82
C GLY A 94 -1.14 1.83 -8.62
N VAL A 95 0.03 1.92 -9.27
CA VAL A 95 0.35 3.06 -10.13
C VAL A 95 -0.60 3.12 -11.32
N ALA A 96 -0.93 1.97 -11.92
CA ALA A 96 -1.89 1.91 -13.03
C ALA A 96 -3.29 2.36 -12.62
N THR A 97 -3.82 1.86 -11.49
CA THR A 97 -5.14 2.26 -10.99
C THR A 97 -5.18 3.73 -10.60
N LEU A 98 -4.12 4.27 -10.00
CA LEU A 98 -4.02 5.69 -9.67
C LEU A 98 -4.03 6.56 -10.94
N GLY A 99 -3.30 6.15 -11.98
CA GLY A 99 -3.28 6.86 -13.27
C GLY A 99 -4.67 6.93 -13.90
N VAL A 100 -5.38 5.80 -13.95
CA VAL A 100 -6.77 5.76 -14.46
C VAL A 100 -7.70 6.61 -13.60
N ALA A 101 -7.58 6.53 -12.27
CA ALA A 101 -8.42 7.29 -11.36
C ALA A 101 -8.21 8.81 -11.47
N LEU A 102 -6.97 9.25 -11.66
CA LEU A 102 -6.65 10.66 -11.91
C LEU A 102 -7.16 11.13 -13.28
N ALA A 103 -7.06 10.30 -14.31
CA ALA A 103 -7.63 10.60 -15.62
C ALA A 103 -9.17 10.75 -15.53
N LEU A 104 -9.84 9.89 -14.75
CA LEU A 104 -11.26 10.01 -14.46
C LEU A 104 -11.58 11.30 -13.69
N CYS A 105 -10.79 11.66 -12.68
CA CYS A 105 -10.97 12.94 -11.98
C CYS A 105 -10.85 14.13 -12.94
N ALA A 106 -9.84 14.13 -13.81
CA ALA A 106 -9.69 15.17 -14.82
C ALA A 106 -10.89 15.24 -15.78
N ALA A 107 -11.43 14.08 -16.20
CA ALA A 107 -12.62 14.02 -17.04
C ALA A 107 -13.89 14.55 -16.32
N ILE A 108 -14.08 14.19 -15.05
CA ILE A 108 -15.18 14.67 -14.20
C ILE A 108 -15.09 16.20 -14.06
N TYR A 109 -13.91 16.73 -13.75
CA TYR A 109 -13.71 18.17 -13.62
C TYR A 109 -14.04 18.92 -14.90
N ARG A 110 -13.65 18.40 -16.08
CA ARG A 110 -14.00 19.00 -17.37
C ARG A 110 -15.51 19.07 -17.63
N ARG A 111 -16.28 18.10 -17.12
CA ARG A 111 -17.72 18.02 -17.34
C ARG A 111 -18.54 18.82 -16.32
N TYR A 112 -18.15 18.75 -15.04
CA TYR A 112 -18.94 19.32 -13.95
C TYR A 112 -18.32 20.58 -13.34
N GLY A 113 -17.07 20.92 -13.64
CA GLY A 113 -16.36 22.06 -13.08
C GLY A 113 -15.99 21.93 -11.60
N SER A 114 -16.23 20.76 -10.99
CA SER A 114 -15.95 20.49 -9.59
C SER A 114 -15.45 19.05 -9.40
N LEU A 115 -14.70 18.86 -8.32
CA LEU A 115 -14.21 17.56 -7.83
C LEU A 115 -14.78 17.23 -6.45
N ASP A 116 -15.77 18.02 -6.00
CA ASP A 116 -16.52 17.73 -4.79
C ASP A 116 -17.72 16.85 -5.13
N GLU A 117 -17.82 15.71 -4.45
CA GLU A 117 -18.86 14.71 -4.67
C GLU A 117 -20.27 15.28 -4.47
N GLU A 118 -20.49 16.12 -3.43
CA GLU A 118 -21.81 16.69 -3.17
C GLU A 118 -22.25 17.64 -4.29
N GLU A 119 -21.32 18.42 -4.84
CA GLU A 119 -21.60 19.34 -5.93
C GLU A 119 -21.87 18.61 -7.25
N ILE A 120 -21.14 17.51 -7.49
CA ILE A 120 -21.35 16.65 -8.65
C ILE A 120 -22.73 15.99 -8.60
N LEU A 121 -23.13 15.46 -7.43
CA LEU A 121 -24.44 14.85 -7.21
C LEU A 121 -25.59 15.81 -7.51
N LYS A 122 -25.51 17.06 -7.00
CA LYS A 122 -26.52 18.11 -7.26
C LYS A 122 -26.64 18.51 -8.74
N LYS A 123 -25.60 18.30 -9.55
CA LYS A 123 -25.60 18.59 -10.99
C LYS A 123 -26.08 17.41 -11.83
N LEU A 124 -26.24 16.22 -11.22
CA LEU A 124 -26.75 15.02 -11.84
C LEU A 124 -28.26 14.84 -11.64
N GLU A 125 -28.78 15.33 -10.51
CA GLU A 125 -30.21 15.50 -10.24
C GLU A 125 -30.84 16.59 -11.12
#